data_AF-K2PXU0-F1
#
_entry.id   AF-K2PXU0-F1
#
_cell.length_a   1.000
_cell.length_b   1.000
_cell.length_c   1.000
_cell.angle_alpha   90.00
_cell.angle_beta   90.00
_cell.angle_gamma   90.00
#
_symmetry.space_group_name_H-M   'P 1'
#
loop_
_entity.id
_entity.type
_entity.pdbx_description
1 polymer ?
#
loop_
_entity_poly.entity_id
_entity_poly.type
_entity_poly.pdbx_seq_one_letter_code
_entity_poly.pdbx_strand_id
1 'polypeptide(L)'
;MNKLNQAISQSKNSKPYYHKIIIDLLVQLTTEWKYRSLIAFKKSGDKLTAEQKETLRAYTDSIICMLQAGLAFYEIKEFLTKEKARMG
;
A
#
# COMPACT_ATOMS: atom_id res chain seq x y z
N MET A 1 2.51 -8.79 6.63
CA MET A 1 1.10 -8.47 6.93
C MET A 1 0.86 -8.03 8.38
N ASN A 2 1.32 -8.77 9.40
CA ASN A 2 1.03 -8.43 10.81
C ASN A 2 1.51 -7.03 11.24
N LYS A 3 2.73 -6.63 10.87
CA LYS A 3 3.26 -5.30 11.21
C LYS A 3 2.47 -4.15 10.58
N LEU A 4 2.08 -4.28 9.30
CA LEU A 4 1.26 -3.29 8.62
C LEU A 4 -0.11 -3.16 9.30
N ASN A 5 -0.77 -4.30 9.58
CA ASN A 5 -2.07 -4.27 10.25
C ASN A 5 -1.98 -3.59 11.62
N GLN A 6 -0.94 -3.91 12.40
CA GLN A 6 -0.70 -3.27 13.69
C GLN A 6 -0.46 -1.76 13.52
N ALA A 7 0.39 -1.33 12.58
CA ALA A 7 0.64 0.09 12.33
C ALA A 7 -0.63 0.86 11.93
N ILE A 8 -1.50 0.24 11.12
CA ILE A 8 -2.79 0.82 10.75
C ILE A 8 -3.70 0.95 11.98
N SER A 9 -3.82 -0.08 12.81
CA SER A 9 -4.66 -0.04 14.00
C SER A 9 -4.15 0.92 15.08
N GLN A 10 -2.83 1.08 15.19
CA GLN A 10 -2.19 1.97 16.17
C GLN A 10 -2.09 3.43 15.69
N SER A 11 -2.31 3.70 14.40
CA SER A 11 -2.32 5.06 13.89
C SER A 11 -3.43 5.89 14.55
N LYS A 12 -3.08 7.10 15.00
CA LYS A 12 -4.03 8.06 15.59
C LYS A 12 -5.23 8.37 14.67
N ASN A 13 -5.03 8.23 13.37
CA ASN A 13 -6.04 8.50 12.33
C ASN A 13 -6.78 7.23 11.86
N SER A 14 -6.61 6.10 12.55
CA SER A 14 -7.15 4.81 12.10
C SER A 14 -8.67 4.83 11.94
N LYS A 15 -9.16 4.25 10.84
CA LYS A 15 -10.58 4.03 10.59
C LYS A 15 -10.81 2.58 10.13
N PRO A 16 -11.97 1.97 10.41
CA PRO A 16 -12.24 0.56 10.09
C PRO A 16 -11.97 0.19 8.62
N TYR A 17 -12.19 1.12 7.69
CA TYR A 17 -12.03 0.90 6.26
C TYR A 17 -10.59 1.13 5.74
N TYR A 18 -9.67 1.67 6.55
CA TYR A 18 -8.30 2.00 6.10
C TYR A 18 -7.48 0.77 5.72
N HIS A 19 -7.69 -0.37 6.40
CA HIS A 19 -7.02 -1.62 6.03
C HIS A 19 -7.27 -1.96 4.55
N LYS A 20 -8.53 -1.90 4.12
CA LYS A 20 -8.89 -2.19 2.73
C LYS A 20 -8.23 -1.20 1.76
N ILE A 21 -8.33 0.09 2.05
CA ILE A 21 -7.81 1.13 1.14
C ILE A 21 -6.29 1.04 1.02
N ILE A 22 -5.56 0.83 2.12
CA ILE A 22 -4.10 0.70 2.12
C ILE A 22 -3.67 -0.55 1.34
N ILE A 23 -4.37 -1.67 1.52
CA ILE A 23 -4.10 -2.90 0.76
C ILE A 23 -4.36 -2.68 -0.74
N ASP A 24 -5.46 -2.02 -1.10
CA ASP A 24 -5.79 -1.74 -2.49
C ASP A 24 -4.77 -0.78 -3.12
N LEU A 25 -4.29 0.22 -2.38
CA LEU A 25 -3.20 1.11 -2.80
C LEU A 25 -1.89 0.35 -3.01
N LEU A 26 -1.52 -0.55 -2.10
CA LEU A 26 -0.33 -1.40 -2.26
C LEU A 26 -0.41 -2.24 -3.53
N VAL A 27 -1.57 -2.83 -3.83
CA VAL A 27 -1.76 -3.59 -5.06
C VAL A 27 -1.62 -2.69 -6.29
N GLN A 28 -2.24 -1.51 -6.29
CA GLN A 28 -2.12 -0.54 -7.38
C GLN A 28 -0.66 -0.16 -7.62
N LEU A 29 0.08 0.23 -6.59
CA LEU A 29 1.48 0.64 -6.71
C LEU A 29 2.39 -0.51 -7.16
N THR A 30 2.18 -1.71 -6.60
CA THR A 30 2.98 -2.91 -6.89
C THR A 30 2.74 -3.46 -8.29
N THR A 31 1.51 -3.33 -8.80
CA THR A 31 1.12 -3.88 -10.11
C THR A 31 1.04 -2.81 -11.20
N GLU A 32 1.64 -1.64 -10.94
CA GLU A 32 1.68 -0.53 -11.90
C GLU A 32 0.29 -0.14 -12.40
N TRP A 33 -0.65 -0.08 -11.46
CA TRP A 33 -2.05 0.27 -11.70
C TRP A 33 -2.82 -0.71 -12.60
N LYS A 34 -2.23 -1.86 -12.96
CA LYS A 34 -2.93 -2.95 -13.68
C LYS A 34 -4.17 -3.42 -12.93
N TYR A 35 -4.12 -3.46 -11.60
CA TYR A 35 -5.26 -3.84 -10.76
C TYR A 35 -5.63 -2.76 -9.76
N ARG A 36 -6.93 -2.45 -9.70
CA ARG A 36 -7.49 -1.43 -8.78
C ARG A 36 -7.67 -1.93 -7.34
N SER A 37 -7.64 -3.24 -7.10
CA SER A 37 -7.86 -3.79 -5.75
C SER A 37 -7.25 -5.18 -5.60
N LEU A 38 -7.08 -5.62 -4.36
CA LEU A 38 -6.65 -6.99 -4.06
C LEU A 38 -7.61 -8.04 -4.61
N ILE A 39 -8.92 -7.75 -4.62
CA ILE A 39 -9.92 -8.65 -5.17
C ILE A 39 -9.72 -8.81 -6.69
N ALA A 40 -9.51 -7.72 -7.41
CA ALA A 40 -9.26 -7.76 -8.85
C ALA A 40 -7.98 -8.55 -9.18
N PHE A 41 -6.90 -8.30 -8.43
CA PHE A 41 -5.65 -9.05 -8.57
C PHE A 41 -5.87 -10.55 -8.34
N LYS A 42 -6.50 -10.94 -7.22
CA LYS A 42 -6.77 -12.36 -6.91
C LYS A 42 -7.63 -13.05 -7.97
N LYS A 43 -8.63 -12.35 -8.53
CA LYS A 43 -9.50 -12.88 -9.58
C LYS A 43 -8.76 -13.12 -10.90
N SER A 44 -7.68 -12.38 -11.17
CA SER A 44 -6.91 -12.55 -12.40
C SER A 44 -6.10 -13.84 -12.46
N GLY A 45 -5.75 -14.42 -11.30
CA GLY A 45 -4.85 -15.57 -11.21
C GLY A 45 -3.36 -15.22 -11.40
N ASP A 46 -3.03 -13.95 -11.64
CA ASP A 46 -1.65 -13.48 -11.77
C ASP A 46 -0.86 -13.67 -10.48
N LYS A 47 0.47 -13.79 -10.64
CA LYS A 47 1.42 -13.88 -9.53
C LYS A 47 2.36 -12.68 -9.60
N LEU A 48 2.74 -12.17 -8.43
CA LEU A 48 3.76 -11.12 -8.35
C LEU A 48 5.11 -11.67 -8.83
N THR A 49 5.79 -10.90 -9.68
CA THR A 49 7.19 -11.15 -10.06
C THR A 49 8.12 -10.94 -8.85
N ALA A 50 9.41 -11.28 -8.99
CA ALA A 50 10.40 -11.02 -7.95
C ALA A 50 10.51 -9.52 -7.64
N GLU A 51 10.62 -8.69 -8.67
CA GLU A 51 10.67 -7.23 -8.59
C GLU A 51 9.41 -6.65 -7.94
N GLN A 52 8.22 -7.14 -8.30
CA GLN A 52 6.97 -6.71 -7.68
C GLN A 52 6.91 -7.10 -6.20
N LYS A 53 7.49 -8.23 -5.80
CA LYS A 53 7.57 -8.61 -4.38
C LYS A 53 8.48 -7.67 -3.58
N GLU A 54 9.59 -7.24 -4.17
CA GLU A 54 10.50 -6.25 -3.55
C GLU A 54 9.83 -4.89 -3.46
N THR A 55 9.19 -4.46 -4.54
CA THR A 55 8.38 -3.24 -4.59
C THR A 55 7.28 -3.23 -3.53
N LEU A 56 6.56 -4.35 -3.37
CA LEU A 56 5.54 -4.51 -2.34
C LEU A 56 6.12 -4.37 -0.93
N ARG A 57 7.31 -4.95 -0.68
CA ARG A 57 8.00 -4.83 0.62
C ARG A 57 8.38 -3.37 0.88
N ALA A 58 9.04 -2.71 -0.07
CA ALA A 58 9.45 -1.32 0.05
C ALA A 58 8.27 -0.39 0.35
N TYR A 59 7.17 -0.50 -0.42
CA TYR A 59 5.98 0.31 -0.13
C TYR A 59 5.31 -0.05 1.19
N THR A 60 5.29 -1.32 1.58
CA THR A 60 4.75 -1.73 2.88
C THR A 60 5.53 -1.09 4.03
N ASP A 61 6.85 -1.12 3.97
CA ASP A 61 7.73 -0.55 4.99
C ASP A 61 7.59 0.98 5.04
N SER A 62 7.56 1.66 3.88
CA SER A 62 7.32 3.10 3.80
C SER A 62 5.97 3.50 4.41
N ILE A 63 4.90 2.76 4.15
CA ILE A 63 3.57 3.01 4.75
C ILE A 63 3.63 2.84 6.26
N ILE A 64 4.29 1.80 6.76
CA ILE A 64 4.45 1.59 8.21
C ILE A 64 5.17 2.79 8.84
N CYS A 65 6.30 3.22 8.27
CA CYS A 65 7.05 4.37 8.77
C CYS A 65 6.21 5.66 8.79
N MET A 66 5.47 5.94 7.72
CA MET A 66 4.62 7.13 7.66
C MET A 66 3.46 7.08 8.65
N LEU A 67 2.82 5.92 8.82
CA LEU A 67 1.77 5.74 9.83
C LEU A 67 2.31 5.94 11.25
N GLN A 68 3.51 5.44 11.54
CA GLN A 68 4.18 5.62 12.83
C GLN A 68 4.61 7.06 13.08
N ALA A 69 4.97 7.79 12.02
CA ALA A 69 5.23 9.23 12.07
C ALA A 69 3.95 10.08 12.23
N GLY A 70 2.77 9.46 12.24
CA GLY A 70 1.50 10.13 12.50
C GLY A 70 0.83 10.74 11.27
N LEU A 71 1.34 10.46 10.05
CA LEU A 71 0.72 10.96 8.83
C LEU A 71 -0.68 10.37 8.66
N ALA A 72 -1.59 11.19 8.15
CA ALA A 72 -2.91 10.76 7.73
C ALA A 72 -2.84 9.99 6.40
N PHE A 73 -3.84 9.15 6.17
CA PHE A 73 -3.86 8.30 4.98
C PHE A 73 -3.82 9.09 3.65
N TYR A 74 -4.47 10.28 3.59
CA TYR A 74 -4.46 11.08 2.36
C TYR A 74 -3.06 11.60 2.02
N GLU A 75 -2.25 11.97 3.03
CA GLU A 75 -0.86 12.41 2.88
C GLU A 75 0.01 11.26 2.38
N ILE A 76 -0.16 10.07 2.97
CA ILE A 76 0.54 8.84 2.55
C ILE A 76 0.23 8.51 1.09
N LYS A 77 -1.05 8.54 0.72
CA LYS A 77 -1.49 8.25 -0.65
C LYS A 77 -0.90 9.25 -1.65
N GLU A 78 -0.94 10.54 -1.33
CA GLU A 78 -0.42 11.59 -2.19
C GLU A 78 1.09 11.44 -2.39
N PHE A 79 1.84 11.22 -1.31
CA PHE A 79 3.29 11.01 -1.34
C PHE A 79 3.66 9.82 -2.23
N LEU A 80 3.09 8.64 -1.98
CA LEU A 80 3.43 7.43 -2.72
C LEU A 80 3.03 7.48 -4.20
N THR A 81 1.92 8.15 -4.51
CA THR A 81 1.49 8.32 -5.91
C THR A 81 2.45 9.23 -6.68
N LYS A 82 2.92 10.31 -6.03
CA LYS A 82 3.92 11.23 -6.59
C LYS A 82 5.28 10.55 -6.77
N GLU A 83 5.71 9.76 -5.80
CA GLU A 83 6.98 9.00 -5.89
C GLU A 83 6.94 7.98 -7.03
N LYS A 84 5.85 7.21 -7.20
CA LYS A 84 5.73 6.29 -8.35
C LYS A 84 5.73 7.03 -9.69
N ALA A 85 5.11 8.22 -9.77
CA ALA A 85 5.12 9.04 -10.99
C ALA A 85 6.49 9.60 -11.35
N ARG A 86 7.44 9.67 -10.39
CA ARG A 86 8.83 10.09 -10.63
C ARG A 86 9.75 8.96 -11.08
N MET A 87 9.36 7.71 -10.80
CA MET A 87 10.15 6.51 -11.11
C MET A 87 9.75 5.84 -12.43
N GLY A 88 8.67 6.29 -13.08
CA GLY A 88 8.24 5.83 -14.41
C GLY A 88 8.59 6.83 -15.48
#